data_AF-A0A4Q2S1A8-F1
#
_entry.id   AF-A0A4Q2S1A8-F1
#
_cell.length_a   1.000
_cell.length_b   1.000
_cell.length_c   1.000
_cell.angle_alpha   90.00
_cell.angle_beta   90.00
_cell.angle_gamma   90.00
#
_symmetry.space_group_name_H-M   'P 1'
#
loop_
_entity.id
_entity.type
_entity.pdbx_description
1 polymer ?
#
loop_
_entity_poly.entity_id
_entity_poly.type
_entity_poly.pdbx_seq_one_letter_code
_entity_poly.pdbx_strand_id
1 'polypeptide(L)'
;MTKNRPAQLIAASLMALTLLTGCGGDGGGRPSVDELSTAFQDEDNVMNLGLTETQADCVAEAFHDSDVSDETLQAIVDNDEDYEGGDDDEKALESISTDSIATCMAG
;
A
#
# COMPACT_ATOMS: atom_id res chain seq x y z
N MET A 1 3.45 29.52 -56.04
CA MET A 1 4.18 29.39 -54.77
C MET A 1 3.33 28.56 -53.82
N THR A 2 3.89 27.46 -53.33
CA THR A 2 3.26 26.34 -52.64
C THR A 2 3.24 26.53 -51.12
N LYS A 3 2.07 26.22 -50.51
CA LYS A 3 1.87 25.40 -49.29
C LYS A 3 2.44 25.90 -47.93
N ASN A 4 1.55 26.18 -46.96
CA ASN A 4 1.24 25.28 -45.82
C ASN A 4 0.38 25.95 -44.72
N ARG A 5 -0.59 25.20 -44.19
CA ARG A 5 -1.48 25.55 -43.06
C ARG A 5 -0.91 24.98 -41.72
N PRO A 6 -1.65 25.05 -40.60
CA PRO A 6 -1.26 25.67 -39.33
C PRO A 6 -0.73 24.67 -38.29
N ALA A 7 0.07 25.13 -37.33
CA ALA A 7 0.37 24.34 -36.13
C ALA A 7 0.75 25.28 -34.98
N GLN A 8 -0.19 25.54 -34.07
CA GLN A 8 0.15 25.85 -32.69
C GLN A 8 -0.76 25.03 -31.78
N LEU A 9 -0.26 23.84 -31.46
CA LEU A 9 -0.60 23.10 -30.26
C LEU A 9 -0.09 23.90 -29.07
N ILE A 10 -0.98 24.38 -28.21
CA ILE A 10 -0.64 24.69 -26.82
C ILE A 10 -1.62 23.91 -25.95
N ALA A 11 -1.25 22.66 -25.74
CA ALA A 11 -1.66 21.88 -24.58
C ALA A 11 -0.73 22.26 -23.43
N ALA A 12 -1.28 22.67 -22.28
CA ALA A 12 -0.66 22.55 -20.96
C ALA A 12 -1.49 23.30 -19.92
N SER A 13 -2.09 22.57 -18.97
CA SER A 13 -1.93 22.77 -17.51
C SER A 13 -2.89 21.81 -16.78
N LEU A 14 -2.45 20.57 -16.57
CA LEU A 14 -1.88 20.08 -15.30
C LEU A 14 -2.99 19.50 -14.40
N MET A 15 -3.32 18.23 -14.67
CA MET A 15 -3.90 17.35 -13.67
C MET A 15 -2.93 17.32 -12.47
N ALA A 16 -3.39 17.77 -11.30
CA ALA A 16 -2.70 17.51 -10.05
C ALA A 16 -2.88 16.02 -9.70
N LEU A 17 -2.11 15.17 -10.39
CA LEU A 17 -1.83 13.81 -9.93
C LEU A 17 -0.78 13.96 -8.83
N THR A 18 -1.22 14.01 -7.58
CA THR A 18 -0.34 13.84 -6.40
C THR A 18 0.07 12.38 -6.23
N LEU A 19 0.40 11.70 -7.34
CA LEU A 19 0.93 10.33 -7.36
C LEU A 19 2.45 10.37 -7.20
N LEU A 20 2.91 10.88 -6.07
CA LEU A 20 4.32 10.84 -5.71
C LEU A 20 4.51 10.65 -4.19
N THR A 21 3.85 9.65 -3.61
CA THR A 21 4.30 9.01 -2.36
C THR A 21 5.16 7.81 -2.72
N GLY A 22 6.25 8.10 -3.42
CA GLY A 22 7.40 7.23 -3.59
C GLY A 22 8.62 8.08 -3.25
N CYS A 23 8.79 8.40 -1.98
CA CYS A 23 9.97 9.07 -1.43
C CYS A 23 9.98 8.83 0.07
N GLY A 24 10.87 7.95 0.54
CA GLY A 24 11.09 7.75 1.97
C GLY A 24 11.33 9.07 2.71
N GLY A 25 10.84 9.14 3.94
CA GLY A 25 11.24 10.14 4.92
C GLY A 25 10.17 11.18 5.27
N ASP A 26 9.18 10.78 6.05
CA ASP A 26 8.80 11.49 7.28
C ASP A 26 8.29 10.42 8.27
N GLY A 27 9.23 9.78 8.96
CA GLY A 27 8.93 8.66 9.85
C GLY A 27 8.05 9.07 11.02
N GLY A 28 7.05 8.23 11.29
CA GLY A 28 6.39 8.18 12.60
C GLY A 28 4.88 8.03 12.59
N GLY A 29 4.26 7.78 11.42
CA GLY A 29 2.82 7.56 11.33
C GLY A 29 2.49 6.18 10.79
N ARG A 30 1.50 5.54 11.40
CA ARG A 30 0.87 4.33 10.88
C ARG A 30 0.43 4.51 9.43
N PRO A 31 0.79 3.60 8.51
CA PRO A 31 0.29 3.61 7.14
C PRO A 31 -1.24 3.55 7.11
N SER A 32 -1.83 4.20 6.11
CA SER A 32 -3.27 4.15 5.89
C SER A 32 -3.73 2.77 5.41
N VAL A 33 -5.03 2.49 5.58
CA VAL A 33 -5.68 1.28 5.05
C VAL A 33 -5.49 1.17 3.53
N ASP A 34 -5.58 2.29 2.80
CA ASP A 34 -5.40 2.30 1.34
C ASP A 34 -3.96 1.92 0.92
N GLU A 35 -2.95 2.39 1.66
CA GLU A 35 -1.54 2.04 1.43
C GLU A 35 -1.28 0.55 1.70
N LEU A 36 -1.81 0.04 2.82
CA LEU A 36 -1.72 -1.38 3.16
C LEU A 36 -2.48 -2.27 2.16
N SER A 37 -3.68 -1.86 1.75
CA SER A 37 -4.49 -2.59 0.76
C SER A 37 -3.74 -2.68 -0.57
N THR A 38 -3.16 -1.56 -1.03
CA THR A 38 -2.34 -1.54 -2.25
C THR A 38 -1.17 -2.50 -2.14
N ALA A 39 -0.47 -2.53 -1.00
CA ALA A 39 0.64 -3.46 -0.77
C ALA A 39 0.20 -4.93 -0.77
N PHE A 40 -0.96 -5.26 -0.19
CA PHE A 40 -1.47 -6.63 -0.15
C PHE A 40 -2.01 -7.15 -1.49
N GLN A 41 -2.37 -6.26 -2.41
CA GLN A 41 -2.74 -6.61 -3.79
C GLN A 41 -1.52 -6.97 -4.64
N ASP A 42 -0.33 -6.51 -4.25
CA ASP A 42 0.89 -6.74 -5.00
C ASP A 42 1.42 -8.17 -4.76
N GLU A 43 1.51 -8.94 -5.84
CA GLU A 43 2.06 -10.30 -5.84
C GLU A 43 3.58 -10.31 -5.63
N ASP A 44 4.27 -9.20 -5.92
CA ASP A 44 5.71 -9.05 -5.75
C ASP A 44 6.09 -8.43 -4.38
N ASN A 45 5.11 -8.25 -3.48
CA ASN A 45 5.35 -7.73 -2.13
C ASN A 45 5.93 -8.80 -1.18
N VAL A 46 6.57 -8.39 -0.09
CA VAL A 46 7.11 -9.22 1.00
C VAL A 46 6.09 -10.21 1.55
N MET A 47 4.81 -9.86 1.52
CA MET A 47 3.72 -10.74 1.95
C MET A 47 3.24 -11.70 0.85
N ASN A 48 3.48 -11.39 -0.43
CA ASN A 48 3.13 -12.19 -1.62
C ASN A 48 1.71 -12.78 -1.55
N LEU A 49 0.73 -11.94 -1.20
CA LEU A 49 -0.65 -12.38 -1.00
C LEU A 49 -1.49 -12.31 -2.28
N GLY A 50 -1.22 -11.33 -3.15
CA GLY A 50 -1.94 -11.17 -4.42
C GLY A 50 -3.45 -11.06 -4.25
N LEU A 51 -3.89 -10.35 -3.20
CA LEU A 51 -5.31 -10.31 -2.83
C LEU A 51 -6.13 -9.52 -3.86
N THR A 52 -7.41 -9.88 -3.98
CA THR A 52 -8.37 -8.98 -4.65
C THR A 52 -8.57 -7.71 -3.84
N GLU A 53 -8.97 -6.60 -4.48
CA GLU A 53 -9.22 -5.31 -3.80
C GLU A 53 -10.07 -5.46 -2.53
N THR A 54 -11.19 -6.18 -2.61
CA THR A 54 -12.07 -6.39 -1.45
C THR A 54 -11.42 -7.20 -0.32
N GLN A 55 -10.61 -8.20 -0.65
CA GLN A 55 -9.86 -8.97 0.33
C GLN A 55 -8.74 -8.13 0.95
N ALA A 56 -8.04 -7.37 0.11
CA ALA A 56 -6.95 -6.49 0.50
C ALA A 56 -7.42 -5.38 1.42
N ASP A 57 -8.55 -4.73 1.14
CA ASP A 57 -9.14 -3.70 1.99
C ASP A 57 -9.49 -4.27 3.38
N CYS A 58 -10.12 -5.45 3.42
CA CYS A 58 -10.49 -6.09 4.68
C CYS A 58 -9.25 -6.51 5.50
N VAL A 59 -8.22 -7.06 4.85
CA VAL A 59 -6.97 -7.42 5.52
C VAL A 59 -6.22 -6.16 5.97
N ALA A 60 -6.21 -5.11 5.16
CA ALA A 60 -5.62 -3.82 5.48
C ALA A 60 -6.27 -3.16 6.70
N GLU A 61 -7.60 -3.21 6.83
CA GLU A 61 -8.29 -2.77 8.04
C GLU A 61 -7.84 -3.57 9.27
N ALA A 62 -7.73 -4.90 9.15
CA ALA A 62 -7.31 -5.75 10.27
C ALA A 62 -5.86 -5.46 10.72
N PHE A 63 -4.95 -5.20 9.78
CA PHE A 63 -3.56 -4.83 10.08
C PHE A 63 -3.48 -3.40 10.62
N HIS A 64 -4.20 -2.45 10.04
CA HIS A 64 -4.27 -1.08 10.51
C HIS A 64 -4.87 -0.98 11.93
N ASP A 65 -5.81 -1.84 12.31
CA ASP A 65 -6.39 -1.81 13.66
C ASP A 65 -5.61 -2.68 14.67
N SER A 66 -4.59 -3.42 14.22
CA SER A 66 -3.82 -4.35 15.07
C SER A 66 -2.83 -3.65 16.02
N ASP A 67 -2.24 -4.42 16.93
CA ASP A 67 -1.14 -3.94 17.78
C ASP A 67 0.24 -3.98 17.09
N VAL A 68 0.30 -4.30 15.79
CA VAL A 68 1.55 -4.29 15.01
C VAL A 68 2.09 -2.86 14.93
N SER A 69 3.40 -2.71 15.10
CA SER A 69 4.07 -1.41 15.07
C SER A 69 3.92 -0.71 13.71
N ASP A 70 3.90 0.61 13.78
CA ASP A 70 3.83 1.46 12.59
C ASP A 70 5.05 1.21 11.68
N GLU A 71 6.22 0.92 12.26
CA GLU A 71 7.42 0.54 11.53
C GLU A 71 7.26 -0.79 10.78
N THR A 72 6.66 -1.82 11.40
CA THR A 72 6.42 -3.10 10.72
C THR A 72 5.39 -2.94 9.60
N LEU A 73 4.31 -2.18 9.83
CA LEU A 73 3.33 -1.90 8.79
C LEU A 73 3.95 -1.09 7.63
N GLN A 74 4.83 -0.14 7.94
CA GLN A 74 5.54 0.62 6.91
C GLN A 74 6.47 -0.28 6.11
N ALA A 75 7.17 -1.22 6.75
CA ALA A 75 8.02 -2.18 6.05
C ALA A 75 7.24 -3.03 5.02
N ILE A 76 6.00 -3.41 5.35
CA ILE A 76 5.10 -4.09 4.40
C ILE A 76 4.79 -3.18 3.20
N VAL A 77 4.42 -1.93 3.45
CA VAL A 77 4.10 -0.97 2.38
C VAL A 77 5.32 -0.66 1.50
N ASP A 78 6.48 -0.49 2.13
CA ASP A 78 7.74 -0.16 1.45
C ASP A 78 8.38 -1.37 0.76
N ASN A 79 7.81 -2.57 0.95
CA ASN A 79 8.35 -3.83 0.46
C ASN A 79 9.79 -4.09 0.96
N ASP A 80 10.04 -3.79 2.24
CA ASP A 80 11.36 -3.90 2.86
C ASP A 80 11.65 -5.34 3.30
N GLU A 81 12.31 -6.11 2.43
CA GLU A 81 12.75 -7.49 2.70
C GLU A 81 13.82 -7.59 3.79
N ASP A 82 14.55 -6.51 4.08
CA ASP A 82 15.64 -6.48 5.06
C ASP A 82 15.14 -6.07 6.47
N TYR A 83 13.86 -5.73 6.62
CA TYR A 83 13.28 -5.34 7.90
C TYR A 83 13.13 -6.55 8.84
N GLU A 84 13.78 -6.46 10.00
CA GLU A 84 13.62 -7.42 11.10
C GLU A 84 12.65 -6.85 12.14
N GLY A 85 11.41 -7.36 12.15
CA GLY A 85 10.41 -7.00 13.15
C GLY A 85 10.78 -7.43 14.56
N GLY A 86 10.20 -6.77 15.57
CA GLY A 86 10.41 -7.13 16.97
C GLY A 86 9.57 -8.31 17.44
N ASP A 87 9.95 -8.94 18.56
CA ASP A 87 9.19 -10.04 19.19
C ASP A 87 7.74 -9.67 19.51
N ASP A 88 7.45 -8.40 19.75
CA ASP A 88 6.10 -7.92 20.05
C ASP A 88 5.25 -7.77 18.78
N ASP A 89 5.86 -7.40 17.65
CA ASP A 89 5.20 -7.35 16.35
C ASP A 89 4.88 -8.75 15.83
N GLU A 90 5.79 -9.71 16.04
CA GLU A 90 5.53 -11.12 15.72
C GLU A 90 4.28 -11.63 16.46
N LYS A 91 4.17 -11.37 17.77
CA LYS A 91 2.98 -11.73 18.56
C LYS A 91 1.74 -10.97 18.10
N ALA A 92 1.87 -9.69 17.76
CA ALA A 92 0.76 -8.89 17.27
C ALA A 92 0.23 -9.46 15.95
N LEU A 93 1.11 -9.82 15.01
CA LEU A 93 0.77 -10.51 13.77
C LEU A 93 0.07 -11.84 14.02
N GLU A 94 0.56 -12.66 14.96
CA GLU A 94 -0.11 -13.90 15.36
C GLU A 94 -1.50 -13.66 15.99
N SER A 95 -1.67 -12.52 16.67
CA SER A 95 -2.91 -12.14 17.34
C SER A 95 -3.96 -11.56 16.41
N ILE A 96 -3.57 -11.13 15.19
CA ILE A 96 -4.51 -10.75 14.15
C ILE A 96 -5.41 -11.96 13.91
N SER A 97 -6.66 -11.85 14.36
CA SER A 97 -7.47 -13.03 14.56
C SER A 97 -7.65 -13.76 13.22
N THR A 98 -7.39 -15.07 13.23
CA THR A 98 -7.55 -15.90 12.04
C THR A 98 -8.99 -15.85 11.53
N ASP A 99 -9.95 -15.53 12.41
CA ASP A 99 -11.36 -15.31 12.08
C ASP A 99 -11.56 -14.02 11.27
N SER A 100 -10.87 -12.91 11.60
CA SER A 100 -10.90 -11.67 10.80
C SER A 100 -10.39 -11.95 9.39
N ILE A 101 -9.23 -12.59 9.28
CA ILE A 101 -8.62 -12.92 7.98
C ILE A 101 -9.48 -13.92 7.21
N ALA A 102 -10.03 -14.95 7.86
CA ALA A 102 -10.91 -15.91 7.22
C ALA A 102 -12.21 -15.26 6.71
N THR A 103 -12.73 -14.27 7.44
CA THR A 103 -13.88 -13.47 7.00
C THR A 103 -13.53 -12.64 5.76
N CYS A 104 -12.34 -12.03 5.74
CA CYS A 104 -11.85 -11.29 4.57
C CYS A 104 -11.73 -12.19 3.33
N MET A 105 -11.20 -13.40 3.49
CA MET A 105 -11.04 -14.35 2.40
C MET A 105 -12.37 -14.95 1.90
N ALA A 106 -13.42 -14.90 2.70
CA ALA A 106 -14.76 -15.38 2.33
C ALA A 106 -15.61 -14.32 1.61
N GLY A 107 -15.13 -13.08 1.53
CA GLY A 107 -15.75 -11.95 0.83
C GLY A 107 -15.60 -11.99 -0.67
#